data_AF-A0A974AU75-F1
#
_entry.id   AF-A0A974AU75-F1
#
_cell.length_a   1.000
_cell.length_b   1.000
_cell.length_c   1.000
_cell.angle_alpha   90.00
_cell.angle_beta   90.00
_cell.angle_gamma   90.00
#
_symmetry.space_group_name_H-M   'P 1'
#
loop_
_entity.id
_entity.type
_entity.pdbx_description
1 polymer ?
#
loop_
_entity_poly.entity_id
_entity_poly.type
_entity_poly.pdbx_seq_one_letter_code
_entity_poly.pdbx_strand_id
1 'polypeptide(L)'
;MVRSGRIATIGVLAAALLAAGLVATPAHDGPIEQTPPDERDLWVSLGARIHGGFGSLIAVGIRIGDDARQKLGAAPRELDVTYFTSPEAPCPCVVDGVMVATRASPGQASLRVADAPAGAGLFGRVTIRHKPSGRVLEYAVPAAIWPRLRDINKEPTGTARWNAVMAIPAAELMTVREEPVAAAQPAKPQETKP
;
A
#
# COMPACT_ATOMS: atom_id res chain seq x y z
N MET A 1 -80.00 24.43 -21.31
CA MET A 1 -78.90 25.27 -21.82
C MET A 1 -78.11 25.76 -20.62
N VAL A 2 -76.78 25.84 -20.74
CA VAL A 2 -75.77 26.25 -19.74
C VAL A 2 -75.15 25.15 -18.86
N ARG A 3 -73.83 24.99 -19.08
CA ARG A 3 -72.83 24.05 -18.57
C ARG A 3 -72.35 24.42 -17.16
N SER A 4 -71.90 23.43 -16.39
CA SER A 4 -70.93 23.67 -15.32
C SER A 4 -69.95 22.50 -15.24
N GLY A 5 -68.82 22.63 -15.94
CA GLY A 5 -67.71 21.71 -15.87
C GLY A 5 -66.77 22.12 -14.74
N ARG A 6 -66.48 21.18 -13.82
CA ARG A 6 -65.45 21.37 -12.78
C ARG A 6 -64.11 20.91 -13.33
N ILE A 7 -63.15 21.83 -13.36
CA ILE A 7 -61.74 21.59 -13.71
C ILE A 7 -61.06 20.97 -12.49
N ALA A 8 -60.54 19.74 -12.65
CA ALA A 8 -59.66 19.11 -11.69
C ALA A 8 -58.24 19.68 -11.83
N THR A 9 -57.72 20.29 -10.78
CA THR A 9 -56.31 20.65 -10.67
C THR A 9 -55.61 19.57 -9.83
N ILE A 10 -54.92 18.65 -10.50
CA ILE A 10 -54.00 17.71 -9.86
C ILE A 10 -52.68 18.46 -9.68
N GLY A 11 -52.39 18.87 -8.45
CA GLY A 11 -51.09 19.41 -8.07
C GLY A 11 -50.06 18.29 -8.05
N VAL A 12 -49.08 18.35 -8.95
CA VAL A 12 -47.91 17.47 -8.93
C VAL A 12 -46.95 17.99 -7.87
N LEU A 13 -46.86 17.31 -6.73
CA LEU A 13 -45.78 17.50 -5.77
C LEU A 13 -44.49 16.88 -6.34
N ALA A 14 -43.53 17.73 -6.71
CA ALA A 14 -42.18 17.29 -7.05
C ALA A 14 -41.42 16.96 -5.76
N ALA A 15 -41.16 15.66 -5.53
CA ALA A 15 -40.25 15.21 -4.48
C ALA A 15 -38.80 15.38 -4.96
N ALA A 16 -38.07 16.33 -4.39
CA ALA A 16 -36.62 16.47 -4.63
C ALA A 16 -35.87 15.41 -3.81
N LEU A 17 -35.43 14.34 -4.48
CA LEU A 17 -34.48 13.36 -3.95
C LEU A 17 -33.08 14.00 -3.88
N LEU A 18 -32.68 14.45 -2.68
CA LEU A 18 -31.29 14.76 -2.36
C LEU A 18 -30.50 13.45 -2.27
N ALA A 19 -29.99 12.99 -3.42
CA ALA A 19 -28.94 11.98 -3.46
C ALA A 19 -27.63 12.63 -2.99
N ALA A 20 -27.35 12.56 -1.69
CA ALA A 20 -26.02 12.83 -1.16
C ALA A 20 -25.09 11.70 -1.62
N GLY A 21 -24.48 11.86 -2.79
CA GLY A 21 -23.43 10.96 -3.24
C GLY A 21 -22.27 11.02 -2.26
N LEU A 22 -21.96 9.91 -1.60
CA LEU A 22 -20.67 9.74 -0.94
C LEU A 22 -19.60 9.79 -2.03
N VAL A 23 -19.01 10.96 -2.24
CA VAL A 23 -17.77 11.10 -2.99
C VAL A 23 -16.70 10.51 -2.06
N ALA A 24 -16.21 9.32 -2.38
CA ALA A 24 -15.03 8.78 -1.74
C ALA A 24 -13.91 9.80 -1.92
N THR A 25 -13.41 10.35 -0.82
CA THR A 25 -12.25 11.23 -0.88
C THR A 25 -11.09 10.42 -1.48
N PRO A 26 -10.38 10.95 -2.49
CA PRO A 26 -9.19 10.30 -3.00
C PRO A 26 -8.21 10.12 -1.84
N ALA A 27 -7.50 8.99 -1.83
CA ALA A 27 -6.42 8.77 -0.88
C ALA A 27 -5.40 9.92 -0.99
N HIS A 28 -4.77 10.28 0.12
CA HIS A 28 -3.70 11.27 0.12
C HIS A 28 -2.60 10.85 -0.85
N ASP A 29 -2.34 11.70 -1.85
CA ASP A 29 -1.25 11.52 -2.83
C ASP A 29 -0.02 12.38 -2.50
N GLY A 30 0.05 12.94 -1.28
CA GLY A 30 1.23 13.64 -0.78
C GLY A 30 2.21 12.70 -0.08
N PRO A 31 3.31 13.24 0.50
CA PRO A 31 4.26 12.47 1.28
C PRO A 31 3.58 11.74 2.44
N ILE A 32 3.94 10.47 2.67
CA ILE A 32 3.35 9.61 3.71
C ILE A 32 3.57 10.15 5.14
N GLU A 33 4.60 10.96 5.34
CA GLU A 33 4.86 11.63 6.62
C GLU A 33 3.82 12.73 6.93
N GLN A 34 3.07 13.15 5.91
CA GLN A 34 2.03 14.19 5.98
C GLN A 34 0.62 13.61 5.83
N THR A 35 0.45 12.28 5.93
CA THR A 35 -0.86 11.63 5.83
C THR A 35 -1.85 12.24 6.82
N PRO A 36 -3.05 12.65 6.36
CA PRO A 36 -4.10 13.20 7.22
C PRO A 36 -4.43 12.27 8.41
N PRO A 37 -4.82 12.82 9.57
CA PRO A 37 -5.03 12.03 10.78
C PRO A 37 -6.01 10.85 10.63
N ASP A 38 -7.11 11.04 9.90
CA ASP A 38 -8.12 10.02 9.64
C ASP A 38 -7.58 8.86 8.79
N GLU A 39 -6.85 9.18 7.72
CA GLU A 39 -6.20 8.17 6.89
C GLU A 39 -5.07 7.46 7.64
N ARG A 40 -4.27 8.19 8.41
CA ARG A 40 -3.23 7.62 9.30
C ARG A 40 -3.84 6.64 10.30
N ASP A 41 -4.92 7.02 10.96
CA ASP A 41 -5.57 6.18 11.97
C ASP A 41 -6.20 4.93 11.31
N LEU A 42 -6.65 5.04 10.06
CA LEU A 42 -7.02 3.89 9.24
C LEU A 42 -5.82 2.97 8.96
N TRP A 43 -4.67 3.51 8.55
CA TRP A 43 -3.45 2.73 8.34
C TRP A 43 -3.00 1.97 9.60
N VAL A 44 -3.00 2.66 10.75
CA VAL A 44 -2.62 2.09 12.04
C VAL A 44 -3.59 0.97 12.45
N SER A 45 -4.90 1.22 12.35
CA SER A 45 -5.93 0.25 12.74
C SER A 45 -5.95 -0.97 11.81
N LEU A 46 -5.81 -0.76 10.50
CA LEU A 46 -5.77 -1.84 9.51
C LEU A 46 -4.51 -2.70 9.68
N GLY A 47 -3.35 -2.06 9.83
CA GLY A 47 -2.09 -2.74 10.12
C GLY A 47 -2.18 -3.57 11.39
N ALA A 48 -2.74 -3.01 12.46
CA ALA A 48 -2.98 -3.76 13.70
C ALA A 48 -3.91 -4.95 13.50
N ARG A 49 -5.02 -4.76 12.79
CA ARG A 49 -6.06 -5.79 12.62
C ARG A 49 -5.58 -6.99 11.81
N ILE A 50 -4.79 -6.74 10.76
CA ILE A 50 -4.27 -7.75 9.85
C ILE A 50 -3.12 -8.52 10.50
N HIS A 51 -2.17 -7.81 11.11
CA HIS A 51 -0.97 -8.42 11.67
C HIS A 51 -1.20 -9.03 13.06
N GLY A 52 -2.13 -8.49 13.85
CA GLY A 52 -2.30 -8.80 15.27
C GLY A 52 -1.70 -7.75 16.21
N GLY A 53 -1.12 -6.67 15.67
CA GLY A 53 -0.61 -5.53 16.40
C GLY A 53 0.06 -4.51 15.48
N PHE A 54 0.14 -3.24 15.88
CA PHE A 54 0.81 -2.21 15.08
C PHE A 54 2.25 -2.00 15.53
N GLY A 55 3.19 -2.70 14.88
CA GLY A 55 4.63 -2.56 15.12
C GLY A 55 5.32 -1.55 14.19
N SER A 56 6.54 -1.13 14.53
CA SER A 56 7.37 -0.23 13.74
C SER A 56 7.66 -0.81 12.36
N LEU A 57 7.88 -2.12 12.25
CA LEU A 57 8.08 -2.80 10.98
C LEU A 57 6.86 -2.71 10.05
N ILE A 58 5.63 -2.68 10.61
CA ILE A 58 4.40 -2.48 9.82
C ILE A 58 4.39 -1.06 9.25
N ALA A 59 4.72 -0.06 10.06
CA ALA A 59 4.83 1.33 9.59
C ALA A 59 5.90 1.49 8.49
N VAL A 60 7.05 0.81 8.62
CA VAL A 60 8.08 0.78 7.56
C VAL A 60 7.54 0.18 6.26
N GLY A 61 6.81 -0.94 6.36
CA GLY A 61 6.19 -1.58 5.19
C GLY A 61 5.16 -0.68 4.51
N ILE A 62 4.34 0.03 5.27
CA ILE A 62 3.36 0.99 4.72
C ILE A 62 4.07 2.12 3.98
N ARG A 63 5.14 2.69 4.58
CA ARG A 63 5.96 3.72 3.94
C ARG A 63 6.59 3.26 2.62
N ILE A 64 7.12 2.03 2.57
CA ILE A 64 7.67 1.45 1.34
C ILE A 64 6.56 1.26 0.29
N GLY A 65 5.44 0.66 0.67
CA GLY A 65 4.38 0.31 -0.26
C GLY A 65 3.67 1.54 -0.84
N ASP A 66 3.46 2.58 -0.03
CA ASP A 66 2.84 3.82 -0.50
C ASP A 66 3.79 4.62 -1.41
N ASP A 67 5.06 4.75 -1.05
CA ASP A 67 6.07 5.37 -1.91
C ASP A 67 6.14 4.67 -3.28
N ALA A 68 6.10 3.34 -3.29
CA ALA A 68 6.11 2.55 -4.52
C ALA A 68 4.85 2.77 -5.38
N ARG A 69 3.66 2.76 -4.74
CA ARG A 69 2.38 3.05 -5.41
C ARG A 69 2.43 4.41 -6.10
N GLN A 70 2.88 5.44 -5.39
CA GLN A 70 2.97 6.80 -5.91
C GLN A 70 3.98 6.90 -7.07
N LYS A 71 5.22 6.42 -6.90
CA LYS A 71 6.27 6.49 -7.94
C LYS A 71 5.94 5.69 -9.21
N LEU A 72 5.19 4.60 -9.07
CA LEU A 72 4.78 3.76 -10.19
C LEU A 72 3.46 4.24 -10.81
N GLY A 73 2.73 5.15 -10.17
CA GLY A 73 1.40 5.58 -10.60
C GLY A 73 0.39 4.42 -10.63
N ALA A 74 0.54 3.46 -9.71
CA ALA A 74 -0.15 2.19 -9.78
C ALA A 74 -1.57 2.26 -9.22
N ALA A 75 -2.54 1.75 -9.97
CA ALA A 75 -3.89 1.51 -9.51
C ALA A 75 -3.96 0.24 -8.61
N PRO A 76 -5.08 0.04 -7.89
CA PRO A 76 -5.27 -1.18 -7.10
C PRO A 76 -5.01 -2.45 -7.92
N ARG A 77 -4.25 -3.40 -7.33
CA ARG A 77 -3.93 -4.73 -7.91
C ARG A 77 -2.93 -4.73 -9.07
N GLU A 78 -2.39 -3.58 -9.47
CA GLU A 78 -1.38 -3.48 -10.53
C GLU A 78 0.05 -3.78 -10.07
N LEU A 79 0.26 -4.00 -8.76
CA LEU A 79 1.57 -4.28 -8.21
C LEU A 79 1.77 -5.77 -7.94
N ASP A 80 2.96 -6.26 -8.28
CA ASP A 80 3.52 -7.51 -7.77
C ASP A 80 4.66 -7.21 -6.80
N VAL A 81 4.62 -7.84 -5.63
CA VAL A 81 5.55 -7.63 -4.53
C VAL A 81 6.30 -8.92 -4.24
N THR A 82 7.63 -8.84 -4.13
CA THR A 82 8.45 -9.91 -3.57
C THR A 82 9.29 -9.35 -2.43
N TYR A 83 9.10 -9.90 -1.24
CA TYR A 83 9.87 -9.55 -0.05
C TYR A 83 10.98 -10.57 0.16
N PHE A 84 12.17 -10.08 0.50
CA PHE A 84 13.32 -10.89 0.88
C PHE A 84 13.69 -10.51 2.30
N THR A 85 13.70 -11.50 3.19
CA THR A 85 14.10 -11.31 4.60
C THR A 85 15.59 -11.54 4.77
N SER A 86 16.20 -10.95 5.79
CA SER A 86 17.54 -11.37 6.22
C SER A 86 17.45 -12.38 7.38
N PRO A 87 18.48 -13.24 7.57
CA PRO A 87 18.57 -14.11 8.74
C PRO A 87 18.61 -13.35 10.08
N GLU A 88 19.08 -12.10 10.06
CA GLU A 88 19.17 -11.22 11.23
C GLU A 88 17.81 -10.57 11.59
N ALA A 89 16.83 -10.61 10.68
CA ALA A 89 15.49 -10.10 10.94
C ALA A 89 14.65 -11.13 11.72
N PRO A 90 14.02 -10.77 12.86
CA PRO A 90 13.29 -11.72 13.70
C PRO A 90 12.02 -12.26 13.03
N CYS A 91 11.44 -11.49 12.11
CA CYS A 91 10.25 -11.83 11.33
C CYS A 91 10.21 -10.97 10.06
N PRO A 92 9.55 -11.42 8.97
CA PRO A 92 9.31 -10.62 7.78
C PRO A 92 8.16 -9.61 7.96
N CYS A 93 7.94 -9.08 9.17
CA CYS A 93 6.75 -8.28 9.49
C CYS A 93 6.58 -7.02 8.61
N VAL A 94 7.64 -6.52 8.00
CA VAL A 94 7.58 -5.42 7.00
C VAL A 94 6.62 -5.76 5.85
N VAL A 95 6.55 -7.03 5.44
CA VAL A 95 5.72 -7.48 4.31
C VAL A 95 4.23 -7.21 4.53
N ASP A 96 3.75 -7.25 5.76
CA ASP A 96 2.34 -6.99 6.08
C ASP A 96 1.97 -5.52 5.89
N GLY A 97 2.90 -4.62 6.23
CA GLY A 97 2.74 -3.19 5.92
C GLY A 97 2.73 -2.92 4.42
N VAL A 98 3.62 -3.58 3.66
CA VAL A 98 3.67 -3.47 2.19
C VAL A 98 2.38 -4.00 1.58
N MET A 99 1.87 -5.14 2.07
CA MET A 99 0.58 -5.71 1.65
C MET A 99 -0.55 -4.71 1.82
N VAL A 100 -0.62 -4.09 2.99
CA VAL A 100 -1.64 -3.10 3.35
C VAL A 100 -1.61 -1.90 2.40
N ALA A 101 -0.43 -1.33 2.12
CA ALA A 101 -0.29 -0.15 1.26
C ALA A 101 -0.47 -0.44 -0.24
N THR A 102 0.02 -1.58 -0.72
CA THR A 102 0.01 -1.92 -2.16
C THR A 102 -1.26 -2.66 -2.58
N ARG A 103 -2.00 -3.22 -1.63
CA ARG A 103 -3.10 -4.18 -1.85
C ARG A 103 -2.65 -5.46 -2.57
N ALA A 104 -1.35 -5.71 -2.70
CA ALA A 104 -0.83 -6.99 -3.17
C ALA A 104 -0.90 -8.00 -2.01
N SER A 105 -1.36 -9.22 -2.25
CA SER A 105 -1.57 -10.21 -1.18
C SER A 105 -1.23 -11.64 -1.62
N PRO A 106 -0.90 -12.54 -0.67
CA PRO A 106 -0.67 -13.95 -0.98
C PRO A 106 -1.85 -14.62 -1.67
N GLY A 107 -3.09 -14.32 -1.23
CA GLY A 107 -4.31 -14.88 -1.82
C GLY A 107 -4.56 -14.45 -3.26
N GLN A 108 -4.00 -13.31 -3.69
CA GLN A 108 -4.03 -12.83 -5.07
C GLN A 108 -2.82 -13.30 -5.90
N ALA A 109 -1.90 -14.06 -5.30
CA ALA A 109 -0.60 -14.43 -5.85
C ALA A 109 0.27 -13.24 -6.29
N SER A 110 -0.08 -12.03 -5.86
CA SER A 110 0.63 -10.78 -6.17
C SER A 110 1.65 -10.41 -5.10
N LEU A 111 1.68 -11.11 -3.97
CA LEU A 111 2.68 -10.94 -2.93
C LEU A 111 3.27 -12.30 -2.53
N ARG A 112 4.58 -12.34 -2.33
CA ARG A 112 5.30 -13.51 -1.83
C ARG A 112 6.51 -13.09 -1.00
N VAL A 113 6.85 -13.90 -0.01
CA VAL A 113 8.16 -13.85 0.67
C VAL A 113 9.04 -14.88 -0.03
N ALA A 114 10.19 -14.45 -0.53
CA ALA A 114 11.15 -15.31 -1.19
C ALA A 114 12.01 -16.06 -0.17
N ASP A 115 12.40 -17.29 -0.51
CA ASP A 115 13.36 -18.08 0.27
C ASP A 115 14.79 -17.50 0.19
N ALA A 116 15.08 -16.72 -0.84
CA ALA A 116 16.36 -16.05 -1.01
C ALA A 116 16.55 -14.93 0.04
N PRO A 117 17.77 -14.74 0.58
CA PRO A 117 18.02 -13.70 1.56
C PRO A 117 17.95 -12.29 0.96
N ALA A 118 17.72 -11.29 1.83
CA ALA A 118 17.70 -9.88 1.47
C ALA A 118 19.02 -9.42 0.82
N GLY A 119 20.15 -9.94 1.31
CA GLY A 119 21.49 -9.52 0.91
C GLY A 119 22.31 -9.05 2.12
N ALA A 120 23.62 -8.96 1.95
CA ALA A 120 24.53 -8.57 3.03
C ALA A 120 24.25 -7.14 3.52
N GLY A 121 24.23 -6.95 4.84
CA GLY A 121 24.03 -5.63 5.45
C GLY A 121 22.60 -5.09 5.37
N LEU A 122 21.64 -5.87 4.87
CA LEU A 122 20.24 -5.49 4.78
C LEU A 122 19.41 -6.20 5.85
N PHE A 123 18.46 -5.47 6.45
CA PHE A 123 17.41 -6.04 7.27
C PHE A 123 16.31 -6.68 6.42
N GLY A 124 16.02 -6.06 5.27
CA GLY A 124 14.99 -6.51 4.34
C GLY A 124 15.15 -5.84 2.98
N ARG A 125 14.65 -6.52 1.95
CA ARG A 125 14.62 -6.01 0.58
C ARG A 125 13.27 -6.30 -0.04
N VAL A 126 12.72 -5.36 -0.79
CA VAL A 126 11.41 -5.47 -1.41
C VAL A 126 11.53 -5.11 -2.88
N THR A 127 11.14 -6.01 -3.78
CA THR A 127 10.97 -5.67 -5.19
C THR A 127 9.49 -5.51 -5.48
N ILE A 128 9.14 -4.38 -6.11
CA ILE A 128 7.76 -4.01 -6.43
C ILE A 128 7.71 -3.71 -7.92
N ARG A 129 7.02 -4.59 -8.66
CA ARG A 129 6.84 -4.49 -10.11
C ARG A 129 5.47 -3.93 -10.42
N HIS A 130 5.42 -2.91 -11.27
CA HIS A 130 4.19 -2.47 -11.90
C HIS A 130 3.86 -3.39 -13.08
N LYS A 131 2.79 -4.18 -12.99
CA LYS A 131 2.43 -5.18 -14.00
C LYS A 131 2.21 -4.58 -15.39
N PRO A 132 1.49 -3.45 -15.56
CA PRO A 132 1.23 -2.88 -16.88
C PRO A 132 2.49 -2.38 -17.59
N SER A 133 3.39 -1.68 -16.88
CA SER A 133 4.57 -1.08 -17.51
C SER A 133 5.84 -1.93 -17.43
N GLY A 134 5.85 -2.98 -16.58
CA GLY A 134 7.04 -3.77 -16.31
C GLY A 134 8.13 -3.07 -15.50
N ARG A 135 7.93 -1.80 -15.10
CA ARG A 135 8.86 -1.05 -14.24
C ARG A 135 8.97 -1.73 -12.88
N VAL A 136 10.18 -1.77 -12.32
CA VAL A 136 10.47 -2.41 -11.03
C VAL A 136 11.20 -1.43 -10.14
N LEU A 137 10.66 -1.20 -8.95
CA LEU A 137 11.37 -0.52 -7.88
C LEU A 137 11.88 -1.56 -6.88
N GLU A 138 13.14 -1.43 -6.50
CA GLU A 138 13.72 -2.16 -5.39
C GLU A 138 13.95 -1.22 -4.21
N TYR A 139 13.46 -1.63 -3.05
CA TYR A 139 13.66 -0.99 -1.76
C TYR A 139 14.59 -1.86 -0.91
N ALA A 140 15.59 -1.24 -0.31
CA ALA A 140 16.50 -1.91 0.62
C ALA A 140 16.50 -1.19 1.97
N VAL A 141 16.18 -1.94 3.03
CA VAL A 141 16.20 -1.48 4.42
C VAL A 141 17.53 -1.90 5.04
N PRO A 142 18.41 -0.97 5.45
CA PRO A 142 19.73 -1.32 5.99
C PRO A 142 19.60 -1.98 7.36
N ALA A 143 20.44 -2.97 7.66
CA ALA A 143 20.48 -3.61 8.98
C ALA A 143 20.76 -2.63 10.13
N ALA A 144 21.48 -1.54 9.84
CA ALA A 144 21.83 -0.50 10.79
C ALA A 144 20.62 0.23 11.40
N ILE A 145 19.44 0.20 10.76
CA ILE A 145 18.24 0.86 11.31
C ILE A 145 17.55 0.03 12.40
N TRP A 146 17.88 -1.26 12.50
CA TRP A 146 17.18 -2.19 13.40
C TRP A 146 17.18 -1.77 14.88
N PRO A 147 18.29 -1.33 15.48
CA PRO A 147 18.28 -0.89 16.88
C PRO A 147 17.24 0.20 17.14
N ARG A 148 17.13 1.19 16.25
CA ARG A 148 16.17 2.29 16.34
C ARG A 148 14.72 1.78 16.19
N LEU A 149 14.45 0.93 15.19
CA LEU A 149 13.11 0.36 15.00
C LEU A 149 12.68 -0.54 16.15
N ARG A 150 13.63 -1.28 16.74
CA ARG A 150 13.42 -2.11 17.93
C ARG A 150 13.09 -1.26 19.14
N ASP A 151 13.75 -0.12 19.34
CA ASP A 151 13.45 0.77 20.45
C ASP A 151 12.09 1.44 20.30
N ILE A 152 11.74 1.91 19.09
CA ILE A 152 10.38 2.40 18.76
C ILE A 152 9.31 1.31 18.99
N ASN A 153 9.65 0.04 18.80
CA ASN A 153 8.72 -1.07 19.04
C ASN A 153 8.41 -1.30 20.51
N LYS A 154 9.27 -0.87 21.43
CA LYS A 154 9.01 -0.93 22.88
C LYS A 154 8.00 0.14 23.24
N GLU A 155 8.34 1.40 22.96
CA GLU A 155 7.49 2.57 23.12
C GLU A 155 7.95 3.65 22.13
N PRO A 156 7.06 4.52 21.61
CA PRO A 156 5.62 4.61 21.91
C PRO A 156 4.77 3.55 21.18
N THR A 157 3.46 3.53 21.39
CA THR A 157 2.48 2.64 20.72
C THR A 157 1.55 3.37 19.74
N GLY A 158 0.80 2.61 18.92
CA GLY A 158 -0.26 3.12 18.05
C GLY A 158 0.16 4.27 17.12
N THR A 159 -0.60 5.35 17.11
CA THR A 159 -0.34 6.56 16.32
C THR A 159 1.01 7.21 16.67
N ALA A 160 1.42 7.20 17.93
CA ALA A 160 2.71 7.76 18.31
C ALA A 160 3.87 6.92 17.74
N ARG A 161 3.68 5.60 17.61
CA ARG A 161 4.64 4.71 16.92
C ARG A 161 4.73 5.03 15.44
N TRP A 162 3.59 5.25 14.77
CA TRP A 162 3.56 5.73 13.39
C TRP A 162 4.40 6.99 13.24
N ASN A 163 4.12 8.01 14.06
CA ASN A 163 4.82 9.30 14.00
C ASN A 163 6.33 9.13 14.22
N ALA A 164 6.75 8.27 15.15
CA ALA A 164 8.16 8.00 15.40
C ALA A 164 8.87 7.36 14.20
N VAL A 165 8.21 6.47 13.45
CA VAL A 165 8.76 5.88 12.21
C VAL A 165 8.76 6.88 11.06
N MET A 166 7.70 7.68 10.91
CA MET A 166 7.63 8.70 9.85
C MET A 166 8.64 9.83 10.06
N ALA A 167 9.03 10.11 11.31
CA ALA A 167 10.09 11.06 11.62
C ALA A 167 11.51 10.57 11.27
N ILE A 168 11.70 9.30 10.91
CA ILE A 168 12.99 8.81 10.42
C ILE A 168 13.21 9.37 9.00
N PRO A 169 14.35 10.02 8.71
CA PRO A 169 14.68 10.43 7.35
C PRO A 169 14.61 9.25 6.38
N ALA A 170 13.97 9.44 5.22
CA ALA A 170 13.77 8.36 4.25
C ALA A 170 15.09 7.68 3.87
N ALA A 171 16.14 8.47 3.62
CA ALA A 171 17.49 7.98 3.28
C ALA A 171 18.18 7.20 4.41
N GLU A 172 17.77 7.37 5.66
CA GLU A 172 18.24 6.56 6.80
C GLU A 172 17.45 5.24 6.88
N LEU A 173 16.15 5.28 6.58
CA LEU A 173 15.27 4.12 6.68
C LEU A 173 15.40 3.15 5.51
N MET A 174 15.54 3.66 4.29
CA MET A 174 15.55 2.86 3.08
C MET A 174 16.27 3.55 1.92
N THR A 175 16.80 2.75 1.02
CA THR A 175 17.18 3.19 -0.34
C THR A 175 16.18 2.67 -1.35
N VAL A 176 15.97 3.42 -2.43
CA VAL A 176 15.12 3.02 -3.56
C VAL A 176 15.91 3.14 -4.85
N ARG A 177 15.83 2.12 -5.70
CA ARG A 177 16.39 2.11 -7.05
C ARG A 177 15.36 1.55 -8.04
N GLU A 178 15.31 2.11 -9.23
CA GLU A 178 14.57 1.49 -10.33
C GLU A 178 15.49 0.48 -11.02
N GLU A 179 15.02 -0.75 -11.20
CA GLU A 179 15.75 -1.73 -11.97
C GLU A 179 15.57 -1.47 -13.47
N PRO A 180 16.60 -1.70 -14.29
CA PRO A 180 16.43 -1.67 -15.73
C PRO A 180 15.33 -2.64 -16.14
N VAL A 181 14.35 -2.17 -16.91
CA VAL A 181 13.34 -3.07 -17.49
C VAL A 181 14.09 -4.06 -18.37
N ALA A 182 14.14 -5.33 -17.96
CA ALA A 182 14.74 -6.37 -18.77
C ALA A 182 14.04 -6.36 -20.14
N ALA A 183 14.82 -6.29 -21.22
CA ALA A 183 14.27 -6.37 -22.58
C ALA A 183 13.34 -7.59 -22.64
N ALA A 184 12.13 -7.40 -23.15
CA ALA A 184 11.14 -8.46 -23.27
C ALA A 184 11.80 -9.69 -23.88
N GLN A 185 11.94 -10.77 -23.11
CA GLN A 185 12.41 -12.03 -23.66
C GLN A 185 11.40 -12.42 -24.74
N PRO A 186 11.85 -12.72 -25.98
CA PRO A 186 10.93 -13.13 -27.03
C PRO A 186 10.12 -14.32 -26.50
N ALA A 187 8.80 -14.25 -26.68
CA ALA A 187 7.90 -15.32 -26.27
C ALA A 187 8.46 -16.65 -26.79
N LYS A 188 8.67 -17.62 -25.88
CA LYS A 188 9.02 -18.98 -26.31
C LYS A 188 7.94 -19.43 -27.31
N PRO A 189 8.31 -19.94 -28.50
CA PRO A 189 7.35 -20.52 -29.42
C PRO A 189 6.52 -21.53 -28.65
N GLN A 190 5.19 -21.40 -28.73
CA GLN A 190 4.30 -22.43 -28.21
C GLN A 190 4.64 -23.72 -28.97
N GLU A 191 5.20 -24.70 -28.27
CA GLU A 191 5.33 -26.05 -28.79
C GLU A 191 3.92 -26.54 -29.12
N THR A 192 3.60 -26.61 -30.41
CA THR A 192 2.44 -27.32 -30.92
C THR A 192 2.61 -28.79 -30.56
N LYS A 193 1.87 -29.22 -29.55
CA LYS A 193 1.78 -30.64 -29.19
C LYS A 193 1.11 -31.39 -30.37
N PRO A 194 1.64 -32.56 -30.80
CA PRO A 194 1.07 -33.36 -31.87
C PRO A 194 -0.31 -33.94 -31.50
#